data_AF-A0A183GSD7-F1
#
_entry.id   AF-A0A183GSD7-F1
#
_cell.length_a   1.000
_cell.length_b   1.000
_cell.length_c   1.000
_cell.angle_alpha   90.00
_cell.angle_beta   90.00
_cell.angle_gamma   90.00
#
_symmetry.space_group_name_H-M   'P 1'
#
loop_
_entity.id
_entity.type
_entity.pdbx_description
1 polymer ?
#
loop_
_entity_poly.entity_id
_entity_poly.type
_entity_poly.pdbx_seq_one_letter_code
_entity_poly.pdbx_strand_id
1 'polypeptide(L)' 'MEKKHLRVIMLYEFDLDHSVSESPQNIRTAWGEDSANECTVPKWYQKFRVGGVDLEDEDRYGRPPKRDHGRL' A
#
# COMPACT_ATOMS: atom_id res chain seq x y z
N MET A 1 6.73 -12.32 4.52
CA MET A 1 7.24 -11.27 3.62
C MET A 1 7.21 -9.93 4.33
N GLU A 2 8.25 -9.10 4.24
CA GLU A 2 8.19 -7.73 4.77
C GLU A 2 7.26 -6.85 3.91
N LYS A 3 6.61 -5.86 4.54
CA LYS A 3 5.65 -4.98 3.85
C LYS A 3 6.28 -4.20 2.70
N LYS A 4 7.55 -3.78 2.85
CA LYS A 4 8.28 -3.06 1.80
C LYS A 4 8.47 -3.94 0.56
N HIS A 5 8.85 -5.21 0.72
CA HIS A 5 8.98 -6.15 -0.40
C HIS A 5 7.65 -6.32 -1.15
N LEU A 6 6.54 -6.46 -0.43
CA LEU A 6 5.22 -6.56 -1.06
C LEU A 6 4.89 -5.31 -1.89
N ARG A 7 5.25 -4.11 -1.42
CA ARG A 7 5.03 -2.85 -2.13
C ARG A 7 5.90 -2.72 -3.38
N VAL A 8 7.16 -3.16 -3.32
CA VAL A 8 8.05 -3.23 -4.49
C VAL A 8 7.44 -4.15 -5.55
N ILE A 9 6.94 -5.32 -5.16
CA ILE A 9 6.29 -6.25 -6.08
C ILE A 9 5.01 -5.63 -6.66
N MET A 10 4.18 -4.98 -5.85
CA MET A 10 2.98 -4.29 -6.33
C MET A 10 3.31 -3.19 -7.35
N LEU A 11 4.40 -2.45 -7.16
CA LEU A 11 4.87 -1.44 -8.10
C LEU A 11 5.35 -2.09 -9.41
N TYR A 12 6.09 -3.19 -9.32
CA TYR A 12 6.52 -3.96 -10.48
C TYR A 12 5.33 -4.47 -11.31
N GLU A 13 4.32 -5.07 -10.68
CA GLU A 13 3.09 -5.50 -11.38
C GLU A 13 2.33 -4.31 -12.01
N PHE A 14 2.36 -3.14 -11.36
CA PHE A 14 1.74 -1.92 -11.88
C PHE A 14 2.46 -1.40 -13.13
N ASP A 15 3.80 -1.43 -13.13
CA ASP A 15 4.62 -1.05 -14.29
C ASP A 15 4.47 -2.04 -15.46
N LEU A 16 4.04 -3.29 -15.18
CA LEU A 16 3.65 -4.27 -16.19
C LEU A 16 2.23 -4.09 -16.73
N ASP A 17 1.51 -3.04 -16.31
CA ASP A 17 0.11 -2.76 -16.67
C ASP A 17 -0.88 -3.86 -16.23
N HIS A 18 -0.49 -4.71 -15.27
CA HIS A 18 -1.41 -5.70 -14.72
C HIS A 18 -2.51 -5.05 -13.90
N SER A 19 -3.72 -5.60 -13.96
CA SER A 19 -4.84 -5.01 -13.25
C SER A 19 -4.77 -5.26 -11.73
N VAL A 20 -5.55 -4.47 -10.99
CA VAL A 20 -5.77 -4.65 -9.54
C VAL A 20 -6.36 -6.03 -9.20
N SER A 21 -7.03 -6.67 -10.15
CA SER A 21 -7.60 -8.02 -10.04
C SER A 21 -6.60 -9.14 -10.31
N GLU A 22 -5.62 -8.91 -11.20
CA GLU A 22 -4.61 -9.90 -11.60
C GLU A 22 -3.43 -9.92 -10.64
N SER A 23 -2.96 -8.73 -10.23
CA SER A 23 -1.77 -8.59 -9.39
C SER A 23 -1.82 -9.37 -8.06
N PRO A 24 -2.92 -9.40 -7.29
CA PRO A 24 -2.99 -10.22 -6.09
C PRO A 24 -2.82 -11.71 -6.39
N GLN A 25 -3.34 -12.18 -7.52
CA GLN A 25 -3.24 -13.58 -7.93
C GLN A 25 -1.81 -13.92 -8.35
N ASN A 26 -1.17 -13.07 -9.17
CA ASN A 26 0.22 -13.22 -9.57
C ASN A 26 1.15 -13.28 -8.34
N ILE A 27 0.94 -12.39 -7.37
CA ILE A 27 1.74 -12.37 -6.14
C ILE A 27 1.52 -13.64 -5.31
N ARG A 28 0.28 -14.11 -5.15
CA ARG A 28 -0.02 -15.35 -4.44
C ARG A 28 0.58 -16.57 -5.12
N THR A 29 0.54 -16.63 -6.45
CA THR A 29 1.12 -17.73 -7.23
C THR A 29 2.65 -17.78 -7.10
N ALA A 30 3.33 -16.64 -7.12
CA ALA A 30 4.79 -16.60 -7.07
C ALA A 30 5.37 -16.68 -5.64
N TRP A 31 4.68 -16.14 -4.63
CA TRP A 31 5.18 -16.07 -3.25
C TRP A 31 4.32 -16.78 -2.20
N GLY A 32 3.24 -17.47 -2.58
CA GLY A 32 2.35 -18.20 -1.68
C GLY A 32 1.11 -17.41 -1.24
N GLU A 33 0.08 -18.13 -0.80
CA GLU A 33 -1.28 -17.60 -0.57
C GLU A 33 -1.34 -16.50 0.51
N ASP A 34 -0.46 -16.58 1.52
CA ASP A 34 -0.35 -15.62 2.62
C ASP A 34 0.41 -14.33 2.27
N SER A 35 0.95 -14.22 1.06
CA SER A 35 1.88 -13.15 0.69
C SER A 35 1.21 -11.83 0.31
N ALA A 36 0.00 -11.88 -0.24
CA ALA A 36 -0.75 -10.68 -0.62
C ALA A 36 -2.14 -10.63 0.00
N ASN A 37 -2.42 -9.53 0.70
CA ASN A 37 -3.76 -9.17 1.13
C ASN A 37 -4.42 -8.33 0.03
N GLU A 38 -5.51 -8.85 -0.54
CA GLU A 38 -6.34 -8.22 -1.59
C GLU A 38 -6.76 -6.79 -1.23
N CYS A 39 -6.98 -6.49 0.06
CA CYS A 39 -7.39 -5.16 0.51
C CYS A 39 -6.28 -4.10 0.37
N THR A 40 -5.03 -4.50 0.15
CA THR A 40 -3.88 -3.60 0.10
C THR A 40 -3.53 -3.19 -1.33
N VAL A 41 -3.65 -4.10 -2.31
CA VAL A 41 -3.28 -3.87 -3.71
C VAL A 41 -4.01 -2.65 -4.32
N PRO A 42 -5.35 -2.51 -4.20
CA PRO A 42 -6.07 -1.36 -4.77
C PRO A 42 -5.59 -0.01 -4.23
N LYS A 43 -5.26 0.06 -2.93
CA LYS A 43 -4.81 1.28 -2.27
C LYS A 43 -3.45 1.73 -2.81
N TRP A 44 -2.52 0.79 -2.99
CA TRP A 44 -1.21 1.07 -3.56
C TRP A 44 -1.30 1.45 -5.03
N TYR A 45 -2.13 0.79 -5.81
CA TYR A 45 -2.39 1.13 -7.22
C TYR A 45 -2.97 2.53 -7.39
N GLN A 46 -3.80 2.99 -6.45
CA GLN A 46 -4.27 4.37 -6.45
C GLN A 46 -3.13 5.35 -6.13
N LYS A 47 -2.23 5.01 -5.18
CA LYS A 47 -1.05 5.82 -4.85
C LYS A 47 -0.10 5.95 -6.05
N PHE A 48 0.17 4.83 -6.74
CA PHE A 48 1.04 4.80 -7.92
C PHE A 48 0.48 5.62 -9.09
N ARG A 49 -0.85 5.59 -9.32
CA ARG A 49 -1.51 6.43 -10.32
C ARG A 49 -1.33 7.94 -10.12
N VAL A 50 -1.16 8.38 -8.87
CA VAL A 50 -0.92 9.79 -8.53
C VAL A 50 0.58 10.14 -8.58
N GLY A 51 1.44 9.17 -8.95
CA GLY A 51 2.90 9.33 -8.99
C GLY A 51 3.58 9.12 -7.64
N GLY A 52 2.87 8.57 -6.66
CA GLY A 52 3.42 8.26 -5.33
C GLY A 52 4.26 6.98 -5.36
N VAL A 53 5.53 7.10 -5.71
CA VAL A 53 6.52 6.00 -5.70
C VAL A 53 7.13 5.74 -4.32
N ASP A 54 6.74 6.49 -3.29
CA ASP A 54 7.21 6.25 -1.94
C ASP A 54 6.60 4.95 -1.37
N LEU A 55 7.45 3.93 -1.22
CA LEU A 55 7.08 2.59 -0.74
C LEU A 55 7.18 2.47 0.78
N GLU A 56 7.51 3.55 1.49
CA GLU A 56 7.48 3.56 2.95
C GLU A 56 6.07 3.90 3.46
N ASP A 57 5.82 3.56 4.72
CA ASP A 57 4.63 4.11 5.38
C ASP A 57 4.93 5.59 5.59
N GLU A 58 4.05 6.46 5.11
CA GLU A 58 4.10 7.85 5.53
C GLU A 58 3.92 7.92 7.04
N ASP A 59 4.65 8.85 7.67
CA ASP A 59 4.47 9.14 9.08
C ASP A 59 2.99 9.39 9.34
N ARG A 60 2.37 8.50 10.12
CA ARG A 60 0.97 8.63 10.47
C ARG A 60 0.88 9.79 11.44
N TYR A 61 0.57 10.97 10.92
CA TYR A 61 0.10 12.06 11.75
C TYR A 61 -1.13 11.54 12.50
N GLY A 62 -0.92 11.24 13.79
CA GLY A 62 -1.94 10.65 14.65
C GLY A 62 -3.13 11.59 14.82
N ARG A 63 -4.12 11.12 15.57
CA ARG A 63 -5.25 11.95 15.98
C ARG A 63 -4.73 13.28 16.54
N PRO A 64 -5.18 14.44 16.01
CA PRO A 64 -4.71 15.73 16.50
C PRO A 64 -4.94 15.81 18.02
N PRO A 65 -3.98 16.38 18.79
CA PRO A 65 -4.11 16.48 20.23
C PRO A 65 -5.41 17.22 20.57
N LYS A 66 -6.15 16.72 21.56
CA LYS A 66 -7.38 17.34 22.04
C LYS A 66 -7.03 18.75 22.47
N ARG A 67 -7.54 19.77 21.77
CA ARG A 67 -7.36 21.17 22.15
C ARG A 67 -7.91 21.35 23.56
N ASP A 68 -7.02 21.57 24.52
CA ASP A 68 -7.43 22.02 25.84
C ASP A 68 -7.86 23.48 25.67
N HIS A 69 -9.17 23.72 25.65
CA HIS A 69 -9.70 25.07 25.74
C HIS A 69 -9.47 25.55 27.18
N GLY A 70 -8.25 26.02 27.45
CA GLY A 70 -7.93 26.78 28.65
C GLY A 70 -8.91 27.94 28.76
N ARG A 71 -9.82 27.81 29.73
CA ARG A 71 -10.81 28.82 30.11
C ARG A 71 -10.05 30.01 30.67
N LEU A 72 -9.95 31.09 29.88
CA LEU A 72 -9.63 32.43 30.36
C LEU A 72 -10.80 32.98 31.17
#